data_AF-A0A0R3W1Z1-F1
#
_entry.id   AF-A0A0R3W1Z1-F1
#
_cell.length_a   1.000
_cell.length_b   1.000
_cell.length_c   1.000
_cell.angle_alpha   90.00
_cell.angle_beta   90.00
_cell.angle_gamma   90.00
#
_symmetry.space_group_name_H-M   'P 1'
#
loop_
_entity.id
_entity.type
_entity.pdbx_description
1 polymer ?
#
loop_
_entity_poly.entity_id
_entity_poly.type
_entity_poly.pdbx_seq_one_letter_code
_entity_poly.pdbx_strand_id
1 'polypeptide(L)'
;MGDATSGVFRIVFQVIATFLFLGFLLTAVGGIVLKTSTHALQSIVTTAVEGYGGGVDDLPQITAFLIETPDTIATYCIVVGAVLAVIAQIGLIASYCGWNKMLKIYAGILFVLLVAQTIGVAVIFSNPTKFANEIASSAEELLKSYGNRSEEGNKSTIIWNALMKV
;
A
#
# COMPACT_ATOMS: atom_id res chain seq x y z
N MET A 1 36.83 -0.34 -23.13
CA MET A 1 35.45 -0.40 -23.68
C MET A 1 34.41 -0.87 -22.65
N GLY A 2 34.76 -1.03 -21.35
CA GLY A 2 33.83 -1.46 -20.29
C GLY A 2 33.30 -0.35 -19.37
N ASP A 3 33.77 0.89 -19.52
CA ASP A 3 33.39 2.00 -18.63
C ASP A 3 32.08 2.69 -19.02
N ALA A 4 31.71 2.66 -20.30
CA ALA A 4 30.46 3.25 -20.77
C ALA A 4 29.23 2.42 -20.33
N THR A 5 29.33 1.09 -20.39
CA THR A 5 28.25 0.16 -20.05
C THR A 5 27.96 0.14 -18.55
N SER A 6 28.99 0.25 -17.70
CA SER A 6 28.81 0.32 -16.25
C SER A 6 28.19 1.66 -15.81
N GLY A 7 28.55 2.76 -16.49
CA GLY A 7 27.95 4.07 -16.27
C GLY A 7 26.45 4.11 -16.60
N VAL A 8 26.06 3.57 -17.76
CA VAL A 8 24.64 3.51 -18.18
C VAL A 8 23.82 2.67 -17.20
N PHE A 9 24.30 1.49 -16.81
CA PHE A 9 23.60 0.63 -15.86
C PHE A 9 23.36 1.33 -14.52
N ARG A 10 24.34 2.07 -14.03
CA ARG A 10 24.27 2.82 -12.77
C ARG A 10 23.26 3.97 -12.84
N ILE A 11 23.20 4.68 -13.97
CA ILE A 11 22.20 5.74 -14.20
C ILE A 11 20.79 5.14 -14.24
N VAL A 12 20.58 4.06 -14.99
CA VAL A 12 19.26 3.39 -15.07
C VAL A 12 18.81 2.92 -13.70
N PHE A 13 19.71 2.27 -12.94
CA PHE A 13 19.42 1.85 -11.58
C PHE A 13 19.06 3.03 -10.67
N GLN A 14 19.80 4.13 -10.75
CA GLN A 14 19.54 5.33 -9.95
C GLN A 14 18.20 5.97 -10.29
N VAL A 15 17.83 6.03 -11.57
CA VAL A 15 16.51 6.53 -12.01
C VAL A 15 15.40 5.66 -11.41
N ILE A 16 15.48 4.33 -11.57
CA ILE A 16 14.47 3.39 -11.04
C ILE A 16 14.39 3.50 -9.51
N ALA A 17 15.53 3.50 -8.81
CA ALA A 17 15.56 3.61 -7.36
C ALA A 17 15.01 4.95 -6.85
N THR A 18 15.19 6.04 -7.61
CA THR A 18 14.62 7.36 -7.29
C THR A 18 13.10 7.34 -7.43
N PHE A 19 12.57 6.76 -8.51
CA PHE A 19 11.12 6.59 -8.69
C PHE A 19 10.51 5.70 -7.61
N LEU A 20 11.17 4.59 -7.26
CA LEU A 20 10.73 3.72 -6.17
C LEU A 20 10.72 4.46 -4.83
N PHE A 21 11.80 5.19 -4.52
CA PHE A 21 11.88 6.00 -3.31
C PHE A 21 10.77 7.05 -3.24
N LEU A 22 10.52 7.77 -4.33
CA LEU A 22 9.45 8.75 -4.41
C LEU A 22 8.07 8.08 -4.23
N GLY A 23 7.85 6.94 -4.89
CA GLY A 23 6.63 6.15 -4.74
C GLY A 23 6.38 5.72 -3.29
N PHE A 24 7.38 5.15 -2.62
CA PHE A 24 7.25 4.71 -1.24
C PHE A 24 7.08 5.87 -0.25
N LEU A 25 7.74 7.00 -0.50
CA LEU A 25 7.49 8.24 0.25
C LEU A 25 6.06 8.73 0.07
N LEU A 26 5.55 8.74 -1.17
CA LEU A 26 4.16 9.11 -1.43
C LEU A 26 3.18 8.14 -0.77
N THR A 27 3.48 6.84 -0.71
CA THR A 27 2.67 5.88 0.05
C THR A 27 2.70 6.16 1.55
N ALA A 28 3.87 6.45 2.13
CA ALA A 28 4.00 6.75 3.55
C ALA A 28 3.30 8.06 3.93
N VAL A 29 3.53 9.13 3.15
CA VAL A 29 2.85 10.43 3.30
C VAL A 29 1.35 10.26 3.08
N GLY A 30 0.94 9.49 2.07
CA GLY A 30 -0.45 9.13 1.82
C GLY A 30 -1.09 8.46 3.02
N GLY A 31 -0.39 7.53 3.68
CA GLY A 31 -0.84 6.93 4.94
C GLY A 31 -0.96 7.94 6.09
N ILE A 32 0.00 8.85 6.27
CA ILE A 32 -0.09 9.92 7.29
C ILE A 32 -1.32 10.81 7.01
N VAL A 33 -1.52 11.17 5.74
CA VAL A 33 -2.66 11.96 5.29
C VAL A 33 -3.97 11.19 5.50
N LEU A 34 -4.01 9.88 5.20
CA LEU A 34 -5.15 9.01 5.46
C LEU A 34 -5.54 8.99 6.95
N LYS A 35 -4.52 8.97 7.82
CA LYS A 35 -4.71 8.98 9.28
C LYS A 35 -5.21 10.33 9.81
N THR A 36 -4.88 11.42 9.13
CA THR A 36 -5.12 12.78 9.64
C THR A 36 -6.25 13.52 8.94
N SER A 37 -6.62 13.13 7.72
CA SER A 37 -7.56 13.87 6.88
C SER A 37 -8.48 12.97 6.08
N THR A 38 -9.77 13.01 6.45
CA THR A 38 -10.85 12.38 5.68
C THR A 38 -11.10 13.08 4.33
N HIS A 39 -10.86 14.39 4.25
CA HIS A 39 -11.05 15.19 3.03
C HIS A 39 -10.02 14.87 1.93
N ALA A 40 -8.76 14.62 2.30
CA ALA A 40 -7.72 14.23 1.34
C ALA A 40 -8.01 12.86 0.72
N LEU A 41 -8.59 11.95 1.52
CA LEU A 41 -9.06 10.64 1.10
C LEU A 41 -10.12 10.73 -0.01
N GLN A 42 -11.12 11.60 0.17
CA GLN A 42 -12.16 11.82 -0.85
C GLN A 42 -11.56 12.29 -2.17
N SER A 43 -10.61 13.23 -2.12
CA SER A 43 -9.96 13.78 -3.31
C SER A 43 -9.11 12.74 -4.07
N ILE A 44 -8.38 11.88 -3.35
CA ILE A 44 -7.55 10.82 -3.95
C ILE A 44 -8.44 9.76 -4.62
N VAL A 45 -9.51 9.31 -3.96
CA VAL A 45 -10.42 8.29 -4.52
C VAL A 45 -11.15 8.84 -5.74
N THR A 46 -11.61 10.10 -5.69
CA THR A 46 -12.23 10.78 -6.84
C THR A 46 -11.29 10.81 -8.04
N THR A 47 -10.03 11.23 -7.82
CA THR A 47 -9.03 11.32 -8.90
C THR A 47 -8.64 9.94 -9.45
N ALA A 48 -8.54 8.93 -8.59
CA ALA A 48 -8.15 7.57 -9.00
C ALA A 48 -9.21 6.89 -9.88
N VAL A 49 -10.49 7.12 -9.60
CA VAL A 49 -11.61 6.52 -10.36
C VAL A 49 -11.91 7.31 -11.62
N GLU A 50 -11.81 8.65 -11.60
CA GLU A 50 -11.85 9.47 -12.82
C GLU A 50 -10.74 9.05 -13.81
N GLY A 51 -9.55 8.71 -13.30
CA GLY A 51 -8.45 8.17 -14.11
C GLY A 51 -8.67 6.73 -14.60
N TYR A 52 -9.54 5.95 -13.95
CA TYR A 52 -9.80 4.54 -14.29
C TYR A 52 -11.06 4.32 -15.14
N GLY A 53 -11.86 5.37 -15.41
CA GLY A 53 -13.09 5.27 -16.20
C GLY A 53 -14.16 4.38 -15.56
N GLY A 54 -14.05 4.10 -14.27
CA GLY A 54 -15.01 3.31 -13.49
C GLY A 54 -16.24 4.15 -13.13
N GLY A 55 -17.42 3.52 -13.14
CA GLY A 55 -18.70 4.17 -12.84
C GLY A 55 -18.66 4.96 -11.54
N VAL A 56 -19.15 6.20 -11.60
CA VAL A 56 -19.12 7.20 -10.52
C VAL A 56 -19.95 6.79 -9.28
N ASP A 57 -20.71 5.70 -9.39
CA ASP A 57 -21.64 5.22 -8.36
C ASP A 57 -20.94 4.49 -7.19
N ASP A 58 -19.78 3.85 -7.40
CA ASP A 58 -19.02 3.15 -6.34
C ASP A 58 -18.08 4.11 -5.55
N LEU A 59 -17.93 5.35 -6.02
CA LEU A 59 -17.00 6.35 -5.52
C LEU A 59 -17.24 6.77 -4.05
N PRO A 60 -18.46 7.17 -3.64
CA PRO A 60 -18.69 7.60 -2.27
C PRO A 60 -18.55 6.43 -1.27
N GLN A 61 -18.61 5.20 -1.76
CA GLN A 61 -18.68 3.99 -0.95
C GLN A 61 -17.32 3.41 -0.61
N ILE A 62 -16.43 3.29 -1.60
CA ILE A 62 -15.01 2.96 -1.37
C ILE A 62 -14.38 4.04 -0.49
N THR A 63 -14.76 5.30 -0.73
CA THR A 63 -14.33 6.45 0.07
C THR A 63 -14.83 6.36 1.51
N ALA A 64 -16.11 6.01 1.74
CA ALA A 64 -16.63 5.80 3.10
C ALA A 64 -15.93 4.65 3.82
N PHE A 65 -15.64 3.55 3.11
CA PHE A 65 -14.96 2.39 3.69
C PHE A 65 -13.50 2.68 4.09
N LEU A 66 -12.75 3.42 3.24
CA LEU A 66 -11.38 3.84 3.54
C LEU A 66 -11.30 4.94 4.61
N ILE A 67 -12.32 5.82 4.70
CA ILE A 67 -12.43 6.87 5.72
C ILE A 67 -12.67 6.29 7.12
N GLU A 68 -13.31 5.12 7.22
CA GLU A 68 -13.77 4.53 8.48
C GLU A 68 -12.80 3.50 9.10
N THR A 69 -11.93 2.89 8.27
CA THR A 69 -10.81 2.04 8.74
C THR A 69 -9.45 2.72 8.53
N PRO A 70 -9.27 4.01 8.88
CA PRO A 70 -8.06 4.73 8.54
C PRO A 70 -6.90 4.19 9.36
N ASP A 71 -7.09 3.80 10.62
CA ASP A 71 -5.97 3.49 11.50
C ASP A 71 -5.17 2.27 11.06
N THR A 72 -5.83 1.16 10.74
CA THR A 72 -5.11 -0.06 10.35
C THR A 72 -4.47 0.10 8.98
N ILE A 73 -5.23 0.55 7.97
CA ILE A 73 -4.75 0.70 6.59
C ILE A 73 -3.70 1.81 6.49
N ALA A 74 -3.92 2.96 7.14
CA ALA A 74 -2.92 4.03 7.22
C ALA A 74 -1.66 3.54 7.92
N THR A 75 -1.79 2.84 9.06
CA THR A 75 -0.62 2.36 9.79
C THR A 75 0.18 1.39 8.93
N TYR A 76 -0.45 0.48 8.21
CA TYR A 76 0.24 -0.38 7.24
C TYR A 76 0.91 0.43 6.12
N CYS A 77 0.23 1.39 5.51
CA CYS A 77 0.80 2.26 4.47
C CYS A 77 2.00 3.08 4.98
N ILE A 78 1.93 3.62 6.20
CA ILE A 78 3.02 4.38 6.84
C ILE A 78 4.21 3.46 7.10
N VAL A 79 3.99 2.34 7.78
CA VAL A 79 5.06 1.43 8.20
C VAL A 79 5.73 0.80 7.00
N VAL A 80 4.95 0.21 6.08
CA VAL A 80 5.50 -0.44 4.88
C VAL A 80 6.15 0.59 3.96
N GLY A 81 5.50 1.73 3.72
CA GLY A 81 6.03 2.81 2.90
C GLY A 81 7.34 3.37 3.46
N ALA A 82 7.41 3.64 4.77
CA ALA A 82 8.63 4.17 5.40
C ALA A 82 9.78 3.17 5.37
N VAL A 83 9.52 1.89 5.68
CA VAL A 83 10.54 0.83 5.64
C VAL A 83 11.10 0.68 4.22
N LEU A 84 10.22 0.64 3.21
CA LEU A 84 10.64 0.52 1.81
C LEU A 84 11.35 1.79 1.32
N ALA A 85 10.95 2.98 1.78
CA ALA A 85 11.65 4.23 1.47
C ALA A 85 13.08 4.24 2.04
N VAL A 86 13.29 3.80 3.28
CA VAL A 86 14.63 3.68 3.88
C VAL A 86 15.48 2.69 3.09
N ILE A 87 14.92 1.52 2.73
CA ILE A 87 15.61 0.52 1.91
C ILE A 87 16.00 1.12 0.55
N ALA A 88 15.09 1.81 -0.14
CA ALA A 88 15.35 2.46 -1.42
C ALA A 88 16.42 3.56 -1.31
N GLN A 89 16.42 4.32 -0.21
CA GLN A 89 17.41 5.35 0.05
C GLN A 89 18.81 4.77 0.27
N ILE A 90 18.91 3.64 0.98
CA ILE A 90 20.17 2.88 1.11
C ILE A 90 20.68 2.44 -0.28
N GLY A 91 19.78 1.97 -1.15
CA GLY A 91 20.11 1.61 -2.53
C GLY A 91 20.63 2.79 -3.36
N LEU A 92 20.02 3.98 -3.22
CA LEU A 92 20.47 5.21 -3.88
C LEU A 92 21.85 5.65 -3.42
N ILE A 93 22.10 5.67 -2.10
CA ILE A 93 23.40 6.04 -1.53
C ILE A 93 24.47 5.03 -1.97
N ALA A 94 24.17 3.74 -1.93
CA ALA A 94 25.08 2.69 -2.39
C ALA A 94 25.42 2.83 -3.88
N SER A 95 24.42 3.19 -4.70
CA SER A 95 24.63 3.49 -6.12
C SER A 95 25.52 4.71 -6.30
N TYR A 96 25.27 5.82 -5.59
CA TYR A 96 26.04 7.05 -5.71
C TYR A 96 27.50 6.90 -5.26
N CYS A 97 27.75 6.13 -4.19
CA CYS A 97 29.11 5.84 -3.71
C CYS A 97 29.83 4.72 -4.49
N GLY A 98 29.14 4.04 -5.41
CA GLY A 98 29.74 2.97 -6.23
C GLY A 98 30.02 1.70 -5.43
N TRP A 99 29.29 1.50 -4.33
CA TRP A 99 29.47 0.36 -3.43
C TRP A 99 28.80 -0.88 -4.01
N ASN A 100 29.47 -1.51 -4.97
CA ASN A 100 28.97 -2.71 -5.67
C ASN A 100 28.53 -3.84 -4.73
N LYS A 101 29.21 -4.02 -3.58
CA LYS A 101 28.82 -5.01 -2.57
C LYS A 101 27.46 -4.69 -1.92
N MET A 102 27.22 -3.43 -1.60
CA MET A 102 25.99 -2.97 -0.95
C MET A 102 24.81 -2.96 -1.92
N LEU A 103 25.05 -2.60 -3.18
CA LEU A 103 24.08 -2.76 -4.28
C LEU A 103 23.64 -4.22 -4.46
N LYS A 104 24.58 -5.17 -4.39
CA LYS A 104 24.26 -6.59 -4.52
C LYS A 104 23.38 -7.10 -3.37
N ILE A 105 23.64 -6.64 -2.14
CA ILE A 105 22.79 -6.94 -0.98
C ILE A 105 21.39 -6.32 -1.16
N TYR A 106 21.32 -5.05 -1.57
CA TYR A 106 20.06 -4.37 -1.84
C TYR A 106 19.22 -5.09 -2.91
N ALA A 107 19.83 -5.48 -4.03
CA ALA A 107 19.16 -6.25 -5.08
C ALA A 107 18.66 -7.61 -4.57
N GLY A 108 19.44 -8.27 -3.70
CA GLY A 108 19.02 -9.50 -3.03
C GLY A 108 17.79 -9.30 -2.15
N ILE A 109 17.74 -8.23 -1.36
CA ILE A 109 16.58 -7.89 -0.53
C ILE A 109 15.34 -7.66 -1.39
N LEU A 110 15.46 -6.86 -2.46
CA LEU A 110 14.35 -6.62 -3.39
C LEU A 110 13.87 -7.91 -4.05
N PHE A 111 14.78 -8.80 -4.44
CA PHE A 111 14.43 -10.08 -5.03
C PHE A 111 13.64 -10.96 -4.05
N VAL A 112 14.08 -11.06 -2.80
CA VAL A 112 13.38 -11.82 -1.76
C VAL A 112 11.99 -11.23 -1.50
N LEU A 113 11.87 -9.90 -1.41
CA LEU A 113 10.58 -9.23 -1.24
C LEU A 113 9.63 -9.52 -2.40
N LEU A 114 10.14 -9.48 -3.64
CA LEU A 114 9.33 -9.74 -4.84
C LEU A 114 8.86 -11.20 -4.90
N VAL A 115 9.73 -12.15 -4.55
CA VAL A 115 9.34 -13.57 -4.46
C VAL A 115 8.29 -13.78 -3.37
N ALA A 116 8.47 -13.19 -2.18
CA ALA A 116 7.50 -13.28 -1.10
C ALA A 116 6.14 -12.70 -1.49
N GLN A 117 6.11 -11.54 -2.15
CA GLN A 117 4.87 -10.93 -2.67
C GLN A 117 4.20 -11.83 -3.71
N THR A 118 4.97 -12.38 -4.65
CA THR A 118 4.44 -13.26 -5.71
C THR A 118 3.82 -14.53 -5.12
N ILE A 119 4.49 -15.14 -4.14
CA ILE A 119 3.98 -16.32 -3.42
C ILE A 119 2.72 -15.94 -2.65
N GLY A 120 2.71 -14.82 -1.94
CA GLY A 120 1.52 -14.35 -1.20
C GLY A 120 0.30 -14.19 -2.11
N VAL A 121 0.47 -13.51 -3.24
CA VAL A 121 -0.58 -13.37 -4.26
C VAL A 121 -1.02 -14.74 -4.78
N ALA A 122 -0.08 -15.60 -5.18
CA ALA A 122 -0.40 -16.93 -5.69
C ALA A 122 -1.18 -17.78 -4.67
N VAL A 123 -0.83 -17.73 -3.38
CA VAL A 123 -1.52 -18.46 -2.32
C VAL A 123 -2.94 -17.96 -2.12
N ILE A 124 -3.13 -16.63 -2.08
CA ILE A 124 -4.45 -16.00 -1.96
C ILE A 124 -5.34 -16.44 -3.13
N PHE A 125 -4.82 -16.36 -4.36
CA PHE A 125 -5.58 -16.74 -5.56
C PHE A 125 -5.79 -18.24 -5.72
N SER A 126 -4.92 -19.09 -5.16
CA SER A 126 -5.08 -20.55 -5.24
C SER A 126 -6.13 -21.09 -4.27
N ASN A 127 -6.42 -20.39 -3.18
CA ASN A 127 -7.43 -20.78 -2.20
C ASN A 127 -8.44 -19.64 -1.97
N PRO A 128 -9.20 -19.25 -3.01
CA PRO A 128 -10.11 -18.14 -2.92
C PRO A 128 -11.20 -18.38 -1.86
N THR A 129 -11.59 -19.64 -1.63
CA THR A 129 -12.57 -20.03 -0.61
C THR A 129 -12.07 -19.82 0.81
N LYS A 130 -10.79 -20.11 1.08
CA LYS A 130 -10.19 -19.87 2.41
C LYS A 130 -10.11 -18.39 2.70
N PHE A 131 -9.64 -17.60 1.73
CA PHE A 131 -9.56 -16.15 1.87
C PHE A 131 -10.95 -15.51 2.02
N ALA A 132 -11.93 -15.96 1.24
CA ALA A 132 -13.32 -15.52 1.36
C ALA A 132 -13.91 -15.86 2.75
N ASN A 133 -13.60 -17.04 3.29
CA ASN A 133 -14.03 -17.43 4.64
C ASN A 133 -13.36 -16.60 5.72
N GLU A 134 -12.07 -16.26 5.59
CA GLU A 134 -11.38 -15.35 6.52
C GLU A 134 -12.00 -13.95 6.48
N ILE A 135 -12.28 -13.41 5.29
CA ILE A 135 -13.00 -12.15 5.13
C ILE A 135 -14.39 -12.22 5.76
N ALA A 136 -15.15 -13.30 5.50
CA ALA A 136 -16.48 -13.49 6.06
C ALA A 136 -16.45 -13.56 7.59
N SER A 137 -15.44 -14.24 8.16
CA SER A 137 -15.25 -14.30 9.60
C SER A 137 -14.95 -12.92 10.19
N SER A 138 -14.05 -12.13 9.57
CA SER A 138 -13.78 -10.76 10.00
C SER A 138 -14.99 -9.85 9.86
N ALA A 139 -15.79 -10.05 8.80
CA ALA A 139 -17.06 -9.33 8.62
C ALA A 139 -18.07 -9.70 9.70
N GLU A 140 -18.16 -10.97 10.10
CA GLU A 140 -19.03 -11.42 11.21
C GLU A 140 -18.59 -10.83 12.56
N GLU A 141 -17.29 -10.74 12.83
CA GLU A 141 -16.75 -10.07 14.02
C GLU A 141 -17.07 -8.58 14.06
N LEU A 142 -16.93 -7.90 12.92
CA LEU A 142 -17.39 -6.52 12.78
C LEU A 142 -18.89 -6.45 13.09
N LEU A 143 -19.70 -7.30 12.48
CA LEU A 143 -21.16 -7.32 12.67
C LEU A 143 -21.57 -7.50 14.15
N LYS A 144 -20.82 -8.27 14.95
CA LYS A 144 -21.07 -8.43 16.40
C LYS A 144 -20.97 -7.12 17.19
N SER A 145 -20.20 -6.15 16.70
CA SER A 145 -20.07 -4.83 17.33
C SER A 145 -21.01 -3.76 16.72
N TYR A 146 -21.79 -4.11 15.70
CA TYR A 146 -22.74 -3.22 15.03
C TYR A 146 -23.79 -2.66 16.00
N GLY A 147 -24.02 -1.35 15.98
CA GLY A 147 -24.98 -0.64 16.82
C GLY A 147 -24.54 -0.44 18.29
N ASN A 148 -23.35 -0.92 18.67
CA ASN A 148 -22.82 -0.71 20.02
C ASN A 148 -22.31 0.74 20.18
N ARG A 149 -22.53 1.35 21.35
CA ARG A 149 -22.11 2.74 21.65
C ARG A 149 -20.63 2.88 22.02
N SER A 150 -19.86 1.79 22.02
CA SER A 150 -18.40 1.86 22.16
C SER A 150 -17.76 2.48 20.91
N GLU A 151 -16.53 2.97 21.03
CA GLU A 151 -15.78 3.50 19.88
C GLU A 151 -15.64 2.47 18.76
N GLU A 152 -15.38 1.21 19.13
CA GLU A 152 -15.29 0.06 18.23
C GLU A 152 -16.64 -0.26 17.58
N GLY A 153 -17.74 -0.14 18.32
CA GLY A 153 -19.09 -0.34 17.80
C GLY A 153 -19.53 0.75 16.84
N ASN A 154 -19.13 2.00 17.08
CA ASN A 154 -19.40 3.11 16.17
C ASN A 154 -18.66 2.89 14.83
N LYS A 155 -17.37 2.50 14.88
CA LYS A 155 -16.56 2.16 13.70
C LYS A 155 -17.20 1.01 12.90
N SER A 156 -17.55 -0.08 13.58
CA SER A 156 -18.23 -1.22 12.94
C SER A 156 -19.57 -0.84 12.30
N THR A 157 -20.38 -0.02 12.99
CA THR A 157 -21.67 0.44 12.49
C THR A 157 -21.54 1.16 11.16
N ILE A 158 -20.52 1.99 11.04
CA ILE A 158 -20.33 2.79 9.85
C ILE A 158 -19.72 1.96 8.72
N ILE A 159 -18.78 1.05 9.02
CA ILE A 159 -18.24 0.07 8.06
C ILE A 159 -19.39 -0.75 7.46
N TRP A 160 -20.29 -1.28 8.29
CA TRP A 160 -21.40 -2.10 7.85
C TRP A 160 -22.44 -1.30 7.05
N ASN A 161 -22.72 -0.06 7.44
CA ASN A 161 -23.58 0.84 6.68
C ASN A 161 -23.00 1.23 5.30
N ALA A 162 -21.68 1.34 5.18
CA ALA A 162 -21.03 1.55 3.89
C ALA A 162 -21.14 0.31 3.01
N LEU A 163 -20.95 -0.88 3.58
CA LEU A 163 -21.01 -2.16 2.88
C LEU A 163 -22.43 -2.52 2.40
N MET A 164 -23.46 -2.27 3.22
CA MET A 164 -24.86 -2.55 2.86
C MET A 164 -25.46 -1.55 1.85
N LYS A 165 -24.79 -0.42 1.61
CA LYS A 165 -25.17 0.51 0.55
C LYS A 165 -24.63 0.09 -0.82
N VAL A 166 -23.75 -0.93 -0.89
CA VAL A 166 -23.16 -1.47 -2.14
C VAL A 166 -24.18 -2.43 -2.70
#